data_AF-D2W3X7-F1
#
_entry.id   AF-D2W3X7-F1
#
_cell.length_a   1.000
_cell.length_b   1.000
_cell.length_c   1.000
_cell.angle_alpha   90.00
_cell.angle_beta   90.00
_cell.angle_gamma   90.00
#
_symmetry.space_group_name_H-M   'P 1'
#
loop_
_entity.id
_entity.type
_entity.pdbx_description
1 polymer ?
#
loop_
_entity_poly.entity_id
_entity_poly.type
_entity_poly.pdbx_seq_one_letter_code
_entity_poly.pdbx_strand_id
1 'polypeptide(L)'
;MVTHPTSSITFNSFNQPPFQVYPYFGEYIVLLLDEANHQLALTDLNSIDLIVSIYDKCFEFYQSCFENGDKPSNTSYMMEGRVTVCVVSNGAGGLGIVGGFGVEIGPAFFETTFKNVKYGLNENFYHVLFYEFGRNWWLTSNSLTCQETKCNSSFIDGYAIFMQIWAMKYCNISGGFYSGQPFSVHNLKILQHVTNYELNNQANWENTLQLKRGADFAEHYGCELWAGFMHYMSIRFGGLSFVQRIFKIAKKLTQQPLNPQQVLDNWFISCSKAAQKNLTLLFTKRWRMNVSHSAIEQIQQEFRISYEYDQIEKSSNPHSQISITNQHVSSMNESNIPFNIEFKEYDANCILIGLNLWTGHIIDSIQPIYGKINQENGQLEYVREGEKYGTCGGKLERMEFKGYIPTAIHYENGYWYGNKLLCRIGIEFQEWNSIIKTM
;
A
#
# COMPACT_ATOMS: atom_id res chain seq x y z
N MET A 1 8.91 -15.34 21.51
CA MET A 1 8.14 -15.74 22.72
C MET A 1 8.03 -14.49 23.57
N VAL A 2 6.81 -14.12 23.96
CA VAL A 2 6.59 -12.91 24.74
C VAL A 2 6.88 -13.20 26.21
N THR A 3 7.59 -12.29 26.88
CA THR A 3 7.84 -12.42 28.32
C THR A 3 6.86 -11.53 29.07
N HIS A 4 6.06 -12.14 29.94
CA HIS A 4 5.07 -11.44 30.76
C HIS A 4 5.69 -10.80 32.00
N PRO A 5 5.12 -9.68 32.48
CA PRO A 5 5.63 -8.97 33.65
C PRO A 5 5.40 -9.76 34.95
N THR A 6 6.38 -9.74 35.85
CA THR A 6 6.26 -10.25 37.24
C THR A 6 6.03 -9.13 38.26
N SER A 7 6.27 -7.88 37.88
CA SER A 7 6.10 -6.68 38.69
C SER A 7 5.92 -5.45 37.80
N SER A 8 5.38 -4.38 38.36
CA SER A 8 5.36 -3.06 37.70
C SER A 8 6.71 -2.34 37.81
N ILE A 9 6.89 -1.34 36.95
CA ILE A 9 8.04 -0.43 36.92
C ILE A 9 7.58 1.02 36.72
N THR A 10 8.39 1.98 37.15
CA THR A 10 8.16 3.40 36.85
C THR A 10 8.56 3.71 35.41
N PHE A 11 7.64 4.24 34.60
CA PHE A 11 7.90 4.71 33.24
C PHE A 11 7.75 6.23 33.14
N ASN A 12 8.66 6.87 32.40
CA ASN A 12 8.61 8.30 32.09
C ASN A 12 7.89 8.51 30.77
N SER A 13 6.64 8.97 30.83
CA SER A 13 5.85 9.33 29.64
C SER A 13 6.44 10.54 28.91
N PHE A 14 6.04 10.69 27.64
CA PHE A 14 6.39 11.85 26.82
C PHE A 14 5.79 13.13 27.42
N ASN A 15 4.55 13.05 27.92
CA ASN A 15 3.75 14.22 28.31
C ASN A 15 3.06 14.07 29.68
N GLN A 16 3.32 12.99 30.43
CA GLN A 16 2.74 12.79 31.76
C GLN A 16 3.81 12.63 32.84
N PRO A 17 3.47 12.93 34.11
CA PRO A 17 4.30 12.52 35.23
C PRO A 17 4.59 11.01 35.19
N PRO A 18 5.73 10.57 35.73
CA PRO A 18 6.07 9.16 35.76
C PRO A 18 5.00 8.34 36.47
N PHE A 19 4.67 7.16 35.95
CA PHE A 19 3.64 6.27 36.50
C PHE A 19 4.03 4.79 36.38
N GLN A 20 3.31 3.92 37.08
CA GLN A 20 3.59 2.49 37.10
C GLN A 20 3.01 1.79 35.87
N VAL A 21 3.83 0.96 35.22
CA VAL A 21 3.44 0.15 34.07
C VAL A 21 3.93 -1.29 34.20
N TYR A 22 3.30 -2.18 33.44
CA TYR A 22 3.60 -3.60 33.37
C TYR A 22 4.20 -3.92 31.99
N PRO A 23 5.49 -4.31 31.92
CA PRO A 23 6.18 -4.52 30.66
C PRO A 23 5.99 -5.94 30.09
N TYR A 24 5.41 -6.02 28.89
CA TYR A 24 5.32 -7.25 28.09
C TYR A 24 6.38 -7.19 26.99
N PHE A 25 7.40 -8.05 27.09
CA PHE A 25 8.57 -7.99 26.20
C PHE A 25 8.38 -8.85 24.96
N GLY A 26 8.48 -8.23 23.79
CA GLY A 26 8.70 -8.88 22.51
C GLY A 26 10.19 -9.01 22.17
N GLU A 27 10.47 -9.27 20.90
CA GLU A 27 11.83 -9.29 20.36
C GLU A 27 12.39 -7.88 20.15
N TYR A 28 11.61 -6.98 19.55
CA TYR A 28 12.00 -5.62 19.18
C TYR A 28 11.28 -4.54 19.99
N ILE A 29 10.11 -4.87 20.56
CA ILE A 29 9.28 -3.92 21.30
C ILE A 29 9.02 -4.36 22.74
N VAL A 30 8.65 -3.41 23.59
CA VAL A 30 8.04 -3.68 24.91
C VAL A 30 6.71 -2.95 24.97
N LEU A 31 5.62 -3.70 25.15
CA LEU A 31 4.30 -3.14 25.39
C LEU A 31 4.15 -2.84 26.88
N LEU A 32 3.93 -1.56 27.21
CA LEU A 32 3.79 -1.06 28.57
C LEU A 32 2.32 -0.74 28.85
N LEU A 33 1.71 -1.47 29.77
CA LEU A 33 0.31 -1.29 30.16
C LEU A 33 0.23 -0.68 31.55
N ASP A 34 -0.68 0.28 31.76
CA ASP A 34 -1.05 0.69 33.12
C ASP A 34 -1.79 -0.45 33.86
N GLU A 35 -2.12 -0.24 35.15
CA GLU A 35 -2.83 -1.23 35.96
C GLU A 35 -4.14 -1.71 35.31
N ALA A 36 -4.98 -0.79 34.82
CA ALA A 36 -6.28 -1.15 34.28
C ALA A 36 -6.15 -2.01 33.00
N ASN A 37 -5.25 -1.63 32.10
CA ASN A 37 -5.00 -2.38 30.86
C ASN A 37 -4.24 -3.68 31.14
N HIS A 38 -3.39 -3.73 32.17
CA HIS A 38 -2.76 -4.95 32.64
C HIS A 38 -3.80 -5.96 33.17
N GLN A 39 -4.75 -5.52 33.99
CA GLN A 39 -5.84 -6.39 34.46
C GLN A 39 -6.69 -6.92 33.30
N LEU A 40 -6.97 -6.09 32.28
CA LEU A 40 -7.63 -6.53 31.06
C LEU A 40 -6.81 -7.59 30.31
N ALA A 41 -5.51 -7.35 30.15
CA ALA A 41 -4.56 -8.26 29.50
C ALA A 41 -4.52 -9.65 30.17
N LEU A 42 -4.57 -9.71 31.50
CA LEU A 42 -4.61 -10.98 32.26
C LEU A 42 -5.84 -11.85 31.94
N THR A 43 -6.90 -11.28 31.36
CA THR A 43 -8.09 -12.04 30.96
C THR A 43 -7.89 -12.89 29.71
N ASP A 44 -6.83 -12.65 28.93
CA ASP A 44 -6.44 -13.47 27.77
C ASP A 44 -5.00 -13.13 27.32
N LEU A 45 -4.02 -13.86 27.88
CA LEU A 45 -2.61 -13.67 27.55
C LEU A 45 -2.27 -14.04 26.09
N ASN A 46 -3.01 -14.95 25.46
CA ASN A 46 -2.76 -15.31 24.06
C ASN A 46 -3.01 -14.13 23.11
N SER A 47 -4.03 -13.31 23.42
CA SER A 47 -4.30 -12.08 22.68
C SER A 47 -3.18 -11.07 22.83
N ILE A 48 -2.59 -10.95 24.02
CA ILE A 48 -1.42 -10.08 24.25
C ILE A 48 -0.22 -10.58 23.47
N ASP A 49 0.04 -11.88 23.51
CA ASP A 49 1.16 -12.49 22.79
C ASP A 49 1.06 -12.23 21.29
N LEU A 50 -0.15 -12.34 20.73
CA LEU A 50 -0.42 -12.04 19.34
C LEU A 50 -0.21 -10.55 19.03
N ILE A 51 -0.71 -9.64 19.88
CA ILE A 51 -0.52 -8.19 19.69
C ILE A 51 0.96 -7.83 19.68
N VAL A 52 1.72 -8.28 20.69
CA VAL A 52 3.16 -8.01 20.80
C VAL A 52 3.91 -8.59 19.60
N SER A 53 3.59 -9.82 19.18
CA SER A 53 4.21 -10.46 18.01
C SER A 53 3.92 -9.70 16.71
N ILE A 54 2.71 -9.15 16.54
CA ILE A 54 2.37 -8.31 15.39
C ILE A 54 3.15 -6.99 15.42
N TYR A 55 3.36 -6.40 16.60
CA TYR A 55 4.13 -5.17 16.74
C TYR A 55 5.62 -5.38 16.48
N ASP A 56 6.18 -6.52 16.89
CA ASP A 56 7.54 -6.94 16.51
C ASP A 56 7.67 -7.08 14.98
N LYS A 57 6.74 -7.80 14.35
CA LYS A 57 6.72 -7.95 12.88
C LYS A 57 6.55 -6.63 12.15
N CYS A 58 5.81 -5.69 12.73
CA CYS A 58 5.69 -4.33 12.22
C CYS A 58 7.02 -3.58 12.30
N PHE A 59 7.73 -3.70 13.43
CA PHE A 59 9.06 -3.13 13.59
C PHE A 59 10.06 -3.68 12.56
N GLU A 60 10.07 -5.00 12.35
CA GLU A 60 10.89 -5.66 11.31
C GLU A 60 10.60 -5.10 9.91
N PHE A 61 9.33 -4.88 9.57
CA PHE A 61 8.95 -4.29 8.29
C PHE A 61 9.62 -2.93 8.11
N TYR A 62 9.49 -2.03 9.09
CA TYR A 62 10.10 -0.72 9.03
C TYR A 62 11.62 -0.80 8.92
N GLN A 63 12.25 -1.68 9.70
CA GLN A 63 13.69 -1.92 9.61
C GLN A 63 14.11 -2.41 8.21
N SER A 64 13.30 -3.26 7.57
CA SER A 64 13.59 -3.81 6.23
C SER A 64 13.61 -2.76 5.12
N CYS A 65 12.99 -1.59 5.36
CA CYS A 65 12.92 -0.46 4.43
C CYS A 65 14.18 0.43 4.44
N PHE A 66 15.15 0.15 5.31
CA PHE A 66 16.41 0.89 5.43
C PHE A 66 17.63 -0.03 5.39
N GLU A 67 18.84 0.54 5.31
CA GLU A 67 20.07 -0.27 5.32
C GLU A 67 20.35 -0.86 6.70
N ASN A 68 21.11 -1.95 6.75
CA ASN A 68 21.48 -2.58 8.00
C ASN A 68 22.20 -1.58 8.92
N GLY A 69 21.61 -1.33 10.09
CA GLY A 69 22.13 -0.39 11.08
C GLY A 69 21.50 1.00 11.06
N ASP A 70 20.77 1.37 10.00
CA ASP A 70 19.91 2.57 10.03
C ASP A 70 18.80 2.34 11.06
N LYS A 71 18.63 3.30 11.97
CA LYS A 71 17.60 3.29 13.01
C LYS A 71 17.29 4.70 13.49
N PRO A 72 16.11 4.92 14.11
CA PRO A 72 15.82 6.13 14.85
C PRO A 72 16.94 6.50 15.84
N SER A 73 17.25 7.80 15.95
CA SER A 73 18.42 8.28 16.71
C SER A 73 18.13 8.54 18.18
N ASN A 74 16.90 8.92 18.52
CA ASN A 74 16.49 9.13 19.92
C ASN A 74 16.16 7.79 20.57
N THR A 75 16.97 7.37 21.54
CA THR A 75 16.83 6.11 22.28
C THR A 75 16.26 6.28 23.69
N SER A 76 15.78 7.47 24.05
CA SER A 76 15.26 7.75 25.42
C SER A 76 14.05 6.89 25.79
N TYR A 77 13.37 6.33 24.80
CA TYR A 77 12.17 5.50 24.95
C TYR A 77 12.44 4.07 24.48
N MET A 78 13.54 3.53 25.01
CA MET A 78 13.91 2.14 24.88
C MET A 78 14.00 1.50 26.26
N MET A 79 13.66 0.22 26.33
CA MET A 79 13.75 -0.60 27.53
C MET A 79 14.48 -1.88 27.17
N GLU A 80 15.64 -2.10 27.77
CA GLU A 80 16.49 -3.27 27.49
C GLU A 80 16.76 -3.48 25.99
N GLY A 81 17.04 -2.39 25.26
CA GLY A 81 17.34 -2.45 23.83
C GLY A 81 16.12 -2.60 22.91
N ARG A 82 14.89 -2.54 23.45
CA ARG A 82 13.64 -2.64 22.70
C ARG A 82 12.86 -1.33 22.74
N VAL A 83 12.09 -1.05 21.71
CA VAL A 83 11.27 0.18 21.62
C VAL A 83 10.06 0.08 22.53
N THR A 84 9.77 1.12 23.31
CA THR A 84 8.58 1.12 24.16
C THR A 84 7.34 1.52 23.38
N VAL A 85 6.28 0.74 23.51
CA VAL A 85 4.91 1.09 23.12
C VAL A 85 4.11 1.20 24.41
N CYS A 86 3.72 2.42 24.81
CA CYS A 86 3.05 2.65 26.08
C CYS A 86 1.59 3.05 25.89
N VAL A 87 0.70 2.41 26.66
CA VAL A 87 -0.71 2.82 26.75
C VAL A 87 -0.84 3.87 27.85
N VAL A 88 -1.19 5.10 27.48
CA VAL A 88 -1.23 6.25 28.38
C VAL A 88 -2.58 6.97 28.30
N SER A 89 -3.10 7.41 29.44
CA SER A 89 -4.45 8.00 29.56
C SER A 89 -4.67 9.32 28.79
N ASN A 90 -3.60 10.04 28.40
CA ASN A 90 -3.64 11.37 27.78
C ASN A 90 -2.97 11.41 26.39
N GLY A 91 -2.81 10.25 25.75
CA GLY A 91 -2.28 10.16 24.39
C GLY A 91 -3.35 10.62 23.39
N ALA A 92 -3.26 11.86 22.91
CA ALA A 92 -4.14 12.40 21.88
C ALA A 92 -4.06 11.54 20.60
N GLY A 93 -4.95 10.58 20.41
CA GLY A 93 -4.99 9.75 19.19
C GLY A 93 -3.86 8.73 19.03
N GLY A 94 -2.63 9.08 19.47
CA GLY A 94 -1.36 8.40 19.27
C GLY A 94 -0.24 9.43 19.26
N LEU A 95 0.95 9.09 19.76
CA LEU A 95 2.10 9.99 19.74
C LEU A 95 3.40 9.20 19.57
N GLY A 96 4.03 9.37 18.41
CA GLY A 96 5.38 8.95 18.10
C GLY A 96 6.30 10.14 17.91
N ILE A 97 7.57 9.94 18.22
CA ILE A 97 8.64 10.93 18.01
C ILE A 97 9.18 10.76 16.60
N VAL A 98 9.14 11.82 15.79
CA VAL A 98 9.67 11.78 14.41
C VAL A 98 11.17 11.48 14.43
N GLY A 99 11.60 10.40 13.78
CA GLY A 99 13.01 9.98 13.77
C GLY A 99 13.54 9.47 15.13
N GLY A 100 12.68 9.29 16.12
CA GLY A 100 12.99 8.77 17.45
C GLY A 100 12.27 7.48 17.78
N PHE A 101 12.72 6.75 18.79
CA PHE A 101 11.99 5.61 19.32
C PHE A 101 10.91 6.03 20.31
N GLY A 102 9.94 5.13 20.47
CA GLY A 102 8.86 5.25 21.43
C GLY A 102 7.54 5.64 20.76
N VAL A 103 6.48 4.99 21.22
CA VAL A 103 5.10 5.29 20.87
C VAL A 103 4.25 5.33 22.13
N GLU A 104 3.39 6.32 22.26
CA GLU A 104 2.31 6.36 23.24
C GLU A 104 0.94 6.30 22.53
N ILE A 105 0.01 5.47 23.02
CA ILE A 105 -1.36 5.38 22.50
C ILE A 105 -2.38 5.53 23.61
N GLY A 106 -3.56 6.05 23.28
CA GLY A 106 -4.67 6.13 24.22
C GLY A 106 -5.27 4.75 24.57
N PRO A 107 -5.87 4.58 25.76
CA PRO A 107 -6.41 3.28 26.20
C PRO A 107 -7.46 2.72 25.26
N ALA A 108 -8.33 3.56 24.71
CA ALA A 108 -9.38 3.14 23.78
C ALA A 108 -8.84 2.40 22.54
N PHE A 109 -7.66 2.79 22.03
CA PHE A 109 -7.05 2.12 20.87
C PHE A 109 -6.51 0.75 21.24
N PHE A 110 -5.86 0.63 22.40
CA PHE A 110 -5.39 -0.65 22.91
C PHE A 110 -6.56 -1.57 23.25
N GLU A 111 -7.51 -1.11 24.05
CA GLU A 111 -8.66 -1.91 24.48
C GLU A 111 -9.46 -2.45 23.30
N THR A 112 -9.68 -1.63 22.27
CA THR A 112 -10.45 -2.07 21.10
C THR A 112 -9.64 -3.05 20.26
N THR A 113 -8.34 -2.83 20.08
CA THR A 113 -7.45 -3.81 19.44
C THR A 113 -7.46 -5.14 20.21
N PHE A 114 -7.31 -5.10 21.54
CA PHE A 114 -7.36 -6.28 22.40
C PHE A 114 -8.68 -7.04 22.28
N LYS A 115 -9.82 -6.35 22.35
CA LYS A 115 -11.14 -6.97 22.18
C LYS A 115 -11.30 -7.59 20.79
N ASN A 116 -10.87 -6.91 19.74
CA ASN A 116 -10.98 -7.43 18.37
C ASN A 116 -10.16 -8.72 18.19
N VAL A 117 -8.92 -8.73 18.68
CA VAL A 117 -8.04 -9.91 18.65
C VAL A 117 -8.63 -11.05 19.48
N LYS A 118 -9.04 -10.77 20.72
CA LYS A 118 -9.62 -11.76 21.64
C LYS A 118 -10.86 -12.46 21.09
N TYR A 119 -11.72 -11.72 20.41
CA TYR A 119 -12.98 -12.24 19.88
C TYR A 119 -12.90 -12.59 18.38
N GLY A 120 -11.72 -12.54 17.76
CA GLY A 120 -11.51 -12.91 16.36
C GLY A 120 -12.32 -12.07 15.37
N LEU A 121 -12.54 -10.78 15.66
CA LEU A 121 -13.34 -9.91 14.80
C LEU A 121 -12.58 -9.59 13.50
N ASN A 122 -13.25 -9.51 12.35
CA ASN A 122 -12.60 -9.41 11.03
C ASN A 122 -11.73 -8.15 10.80
N GLU A 123 -11.65 -7.23 11.76
CA GLU A 123 -10.91 -5.97 11.69
C GLU A 123 -10.04 -5.77 12.94
N ASN A 124 -8.87 -6.41 12.95
CA ASN A 124 -8.21 -6.79 14.18
C ASN A 124 -7.33 -5.72 14.83
N PHE A 125 -6.92 -4.67 14.11
CA PHE A 125 -5.92 -3.73 14.64
C PHE A 125 -6.21 -2.28 14.29
N TYR A 126 -6.19 -1.40 15.30
CA TYR A 126 -6.20 0.04 15.05
C TYR A 126 -4.92 0.48 14.36
N HIS A 127 -5.07 1.29 13.30
CA HIS A 127 -3.99 1.79 12.46
C HIS A 127 -2.98 2.70 13.18
N VAL A 128 -3.40 3.35 14.28
CA VAL A 128 -2.64 4.38 15.00
C VAL A 128 -1.20 3.95 15.29
N LEU A 129 -0.99 2.74 15.82
CA LEU A 129 0.36 2.30 16.16
C LEU A 129 1.25 2.19 14.91
N PHE A 130 0.69 1.65 13.82
CA PHE A 130 1.39 1.52 12.54
C PHE A 130 1.75 2.89 11.97
N TYR A 131 0.87 3.89 12.14
CA TYR A 131 1.12 5.28 11.82
C TYR A 131 2.28 5.87 12.64
N GLU A 132 2.26 5.70 13.97
CA GLU A 132 3.28 6.28 14.85
C GLU A 132 4.65 5.63 14.68
N PHE A 133 4.71 4.32 14.39
CA PHE A 133 5.96 3.71 13.93
C PHE A 133 6.45 4.32 12.62
N GLY A 134 5.54 4.66 11.70
CA GLY A 134 5.88 5.44 10.51
C GLY A 134 6.56 6.76 10.88
N ARG A 135 6.06 7.48 11.88
CA ARG A 135 6.72 8.71 12.32
C ARG A 135 8.10 8.44 12.93
N ASN A 136 8.24 7.43 13.78
CA ASN A 136 9.54 7.01 14.33
C ASN A 136 10.57 6.73 13.23
N TRP A 137 10.17 6.02 12.18
CA TRP A 137 11.03 5.58 11.09
C TRP A 137 11.17 6.56 9.93
N TRP A 138 10.78 7.83 10.11
CA TRP A 138 11.09 8.88 9.14
C TRP A 138 12.58 9.26 9.22
N LEU A 139 13.43 8.50 8.51
CA LEU A 139 14.88 8.70 8.49
C LEU A 139 15.37 9.50 7.26
N THR A 140 14.45 9.95 6.41
CA THR A 140 14.72 10.61 5.12
C THR A 140 14.59 12.13 5.18
N SER A 141 14.61 12.75 6.36
CA SER A 141 14.60 14.21 6.49
C SER A 141 15.71 14.89 5.69
N ASN A 142 16.89 14.25 5.62
CA ASN A 142 18.04 14.80 4.91
C ASN A 142 17.92 14.80 3.38
N SER A 143 16.85 14.22 2.82
CA SER A 143 16.66 14.14 1.38
C SER A 143 15.27 14.54 0.91
N LEU A 144 14.25 14.37 1.76
CA LEU A 144 12.84 14.59 1.41
C LEU A 144 12.20 15.72 2.24
N THR A 145 13.00 16.54 2.93
CA THR A 145 12.51 17.75 3.62
C THR A 145 13.45 18.93 3.37
N CYS A 146 12.94 20.15 3.55
CA CYS A 146 13.70 21.40 3.45
C CYS A 146 13.33 22.34 4.62
N GLN A 147 13.71 23.62 4.56
CA GLN A 147 13.32 24.59 5.60
C GLN A 147 11.82 24.97 5.55
N GLU A 148 11.13 24.71 4.44
CA GLU A 148 9.70 25.02 4.29
C GLU A 148 8.80 23.95 4.95
N THR A 149 8.14 24.33 6.04
CA THR A 149 7.39 23.41 6.90
C THR A 149 6.13 22.80 6.26
N LYS A 150 5.47 23.53 5.35
CA LYS A 150 4.26 23.02 4.66
C LYS A 150 4.59 21.84 3.76
N CYS A 151 5.59 21.97 2.90
CA CYS A 151 6.09 20.90 2.05
C CYS A 151 6.47 19.68 2.88
N ASN A 152 7.27 19.87 3.94
CA ASN A 152 7.73 18.79 4.81
C ASN A 152 6.59 17.97 5.40
N SER A 153 5.50 18.63 5.81
CA SER A 153 4.36 17.94 6.42
C SER A 153 3.67 16.98 5.44
N SER A 154 3.63 17.30 4.15
CA SER A 154 3.08 16.39 3.13
C SER A 154 3.88 15.08 3.07
N PHE A 155 5.20 15.15 3.25
CA PHE A 155 6.09 13.98 3.16
C PHE A 155 6.16 13.22 4.48
N ILE A 156 6.30 13.90 5.62
CA ILE A 156 6.42 13.25 6.95
C ILE A 156 5.10 12.56 7.31
N ASP A 157 3.98 13.29 7.27
CA ASP A 157 2.68 12.72 7.62
C ASP A 157 2.27 11.71 6.52
N GLY A 158 2.54 12.02 5.25
CA GLY A 158 2.25 11.13 4.12
C GLY A 158 3.03 9.81 4.17
N TYR A 159 4.27 9.84 4.67
CA TYR A 159 5.06 8.64 4.93
C TYR A 159 4.39 7.74 5.96
N ALA A 160 3.92 8.30 7.08
CA ALA A 160 3.23 7.53 8.10
C ALA A 160 1.94 6.90 7.56
N ILE A 161 1.14 7.64 6.77
CA ILE A 161 -0.07 7.12 6.10
C ILE A 161 0.25 6.02 5.08
N PHE A 162 1.30 6.21 4.28
CA PHE A 162 1.70 5.21 3.28
C PHE A 162 2.24 3.94 3.94
N MET A 163 3.12 4.10 4.92
CA MET A 163 3.80 2.99 5.56
C MET A 163 2.90 2.19 6.49
N GLN A 164 1.91 2.80 7.16
CA GLN A 164 0.96 2.04 7.98
C GLN A 164 0.24 0.97 7.13
N ILE A 165 -0.14 1.31 5.89
CA ILE A 165 -0.89 0.41 5.00
C ILE A 165 0.00 -0.78 4.61
N TRP A 166 1.26 -0.51 4.27
CA TRP A 166 2.21 -1.57 3.91
C TRP A 166 2.68 -2.40 5.11
N ALA A 167 2.81 -1.79 6.29
CA ALA A 167 3.15 -2.48 7.53
C ALA A 167 2.05 -3.48 7.91
N MET A 168 0.78 -3.07 7.86
CA MET A 168 -0.36 -3.95 8.12
C MET A 168 -0.45 -5.08 7.09
N LYS A 169 -0.21 -4.78 5.82
CA LYS A 169 -0.14 -5.80 4.76
C LYS A 169 0.99 -6.81 5.00
N TYR A 170 2.18 -6.33 5.38
CA TYR A 170 3.33 -7.19 5.72
C TYR A 170 3.02 -8.09 6.94
N CYS A 171 2.33 -7.53 7.93
CA CYS A 171 1.88 -8.26 9.11
C CYS A 171 0.79 -9.29 8.79
N ASN A 172 0.13 -9.19 7.63
CA ASN A 172 -1.03 -10.00 7.23
C ASN A 172 -2.23 -9.80 8.17
N ILE A 173 -2.53 -8.55 8.48
CA ILE A 173 -3.65 -8.16 9.34
C ILE A 173 -4.58 -7.18 8.63
N SER A 174 -5.86 -7.22 9.01
CA SER A 174 -6.85 -6.21 8.62
C SER A 174 -6.84 -5.05 9.59
N GLY A 175 -6.98 -3.82 9.08
CA GLY A 175 -7.18 -2.65 9.91
C GLY A 175 -8.61 -2.52 10.41
N GLY A 176 -8.74 -2.03 11.64
CA GLY A 176 -9.97 -1.56 12.27
C GLY A 176 -10.58 -0.34 11.58
N PHE A 177 -11.82 -0.03 11.91
CA PHE A 177 -12.50 1.18 11.45
C PHE A 177 -11.65 2.45 11.59
N TYR A 178 -11.64 3.26 10.53
CA TYR A 178 -11.09 4.61 10.46
C TYR A 178 -12.23 5.60 10.23
N SER A 179 -12.47 6.51 11.19
CA SER A 179 -13.53 7.52 11.11
C SER A 179 -14.91 6.95 10.72
N GLY A 180 -15.27 5.80 11.31
CA GLY A 180 -16.55 5.13 11.08
C GLY A 180 -16.64 4.32 9.77
N GLN A 181 -15.54 4.12 9.05
CA GLN A 181 -15.49 3.29 7.85
C GLN A 181 -14.44 2.18 7.96
N PRO A 182 -14.62 1.01 7.31
CA PRO A 182 -13.60 -0.03 7.26
C PRO A 182 -12.27 0.51 6.72
N PHE A 183 -11.14 0.05 7.25
CA PHE A 183 -9.81 0.53 6.83
C PHE A 183 -9.54 0.32 5.34
N SER A 184 -10.11 -0.72 4.74
CA SER A 184 -10.04 -0.97 3.30
C SER A 184 -10.62 0.19 2.47
N VAL A 185 -11.70 0.81 2.94
CA VAL A 185 -12.31 1.99 2.29
C VAL A 185 -11.38 3.20 2.41
N HIS A 186 -10.75 3.38 3.56
CA HIS A 186 -9.74 4.43 3.73
C HIS A 186 -8.58 4.24 2.74
N ASN A 187 -8.06 3.02 2.57
CA ASN A 187 -6.99 2.75 1.60
C ASN A 187 -7.38 3.09 0.15
N LEU A 188 -8.63 2.80 -0.24
CA LEU A 188 -9.15 3.17 -1.56
C LEU A 188 -9.23 4.70 -1.72
N LYS A 189 -9.64 5.43 -0.68
CA LYS A 189 -9.66 6.90 -0.69
C LYS A 189 -8.28 7.50 -0.86
N ILE A 190 -7.25 6.93 -0.21
CA ILE A 190 -5.86 7.38 -0.39
C ILE A 190 -5.45 7.32 -1.86
N LEU A 191 -5.77 6.24 -2.58
CA LEU A 191 -5.54 6.15 -4.03
C LEU A 191 -6.40 7.12 -4.84
N GLN A 192 -7.64 7.36 -4.41
CA GLN A 192 -8.57 8.28 -5.08
C GLN A 192 -8.03 9.72 -5.15
N HIS A 193 -7.20 10.16 -4.19
CA HIS A 193 -6.55 11.48 -4.28
C HIS A 193 -5.69 11.64 -5.52
N VAL A 194 -5.02 10.58 -6.00
CA VAL A 194 -4.25 10.61 -7.27
C VAL A 194 -5.18 10.76 -8.46
N THR A 195 -6.30 10.04 -8.49
CA THR A 195 -7.30 10.18 -9.55
C THR A 195 -7.87 11.60 -9.58
N ASN A 196 -8.23 12.15 -8.41
CA ASN A 196 -8.73 13.52 -8.30
C ASN A 196 -7.67 14.54 -8.76
N TYR A 197 -6.40 14.29 -8.45
CA TYR A 197 -5.29 15.09 -8.93
C TYR A 197 -5.18 15.05 -10.46
N GLU A 198 -5.18 13.87 -11.06
CA GLU A 198 -5.05 13.71 -12.51
C GLU A 198 -6.22 14.36 -13.26
N LEU A 199 -7.44 14.25 -12.73
CA LEU A 199 -8.65 14.86 -13.29
C LEU A 199 -8.69 16.39 -13.13
N ASN A 200 -8.07 16.95 -12.09
CA ASN A 200 -7.96 18.39 -11.94
C ASN A 200 -6.77 18.95 -12.74
N ASN A 201 -7.04 19.47 -13.94
CA ASN A 201 -6.02 20.07 -14.80
C ASN A 201 -5.30 21.29 -14.20
N GLN A 202 -5.83 21.89 -13.14
CA GLN A 202 -5.17 22.98 -12.42
C GLN A 202 -4.24 22.48 -11.31
N ALA A 203 -4.38 21.22 -10.86
CA ALA A 203 -3.53 20.66 -9.82
C ALA A 203 -2.12 20.37 -10.36
N ASN A 204 -1.11 20.94 -9.70
CA ASN A 204 0.32 20.77 -9.97
C ASN A 204 1.10 20.70 -8.65
N TRP A 205 2.42 20.57 -8.70
CA TRP A 205 3.27 20.51 -7.50
C TRP A 205 3.12 21.76 -6.62
N GLU A 206 3.18 22.93 -7.25
CA GLU A 206 3.29 24.25 -6.62
C GLU A 206 2.03 24.63 -5.84
N ASN A 207 0.85 24.15 -6.25
CA ASN A 207 -0.42 24.45 -5.59
C ASN A 207 -1.00 23.30 -4.76
N THR A 208 -0.33 22.14 -4.69
CA THR A 208 -0.76 20.98 -3.89
C THR A 208 0.27 20.60 -2.81
N LEU A 209 1.14 19.62 -3.09
CA LEU A 209 2.07 19.01 -2.14
C LEU A 209 3.02 20.03 -1.51
N GLN A 210 3.51 21.00 -2.29
CA GLN A 210 4.36 22.09 -1.77
C GLN A 210 3.64 22.90 -0.69
N LEU A 211 2.31 23.06 -0.78
CA LEU A 211 1.49 23.86 0.13
C LEU A 211 0.70 23.02 1.15
N LYS A 212 0.96 21.72 1.28
CA LYS A 212 0.18 20.78 2.11
C LYS A 212 -1.30 20.71 1.72
N ARG A 213 -1.60 20.73 0.42
CA ARG A 213 -2.97 20.71 -0.12
C ARG A 213 -3.26 19.49 -0.97
N GLY A 214 -4.51 19.06 -0.96
CA GLY A 214 -5.04 18.03 -1.85
C GLY A 214 -5.29 18.54 -3.26
N ALA A 215 -5.80 17.65 -4.12
CA ALA A 215 -6.16 17.98 -5.51
C ALA A 215 -7.32 18.99 -5.62
N ASP A 216 -8.17 19.08 -4.60
CA ASP A 216 -9.26 20.05 -4.46
C ASP A 216 -8.80 21.37 -3.79
N PHE A 217 -7.49 21.50 -3.54
CA PHE A 217 -6.86 22.60 -2.82
C PHE A 217 -7.27 22.72 -1.35
N ALA A 218 -7.98 21.74 -0.80
CA ALA A 218 -8.29 21.71 0.61
C ALA A 218 -6.99 21.50 1.42
N GLU A 219 -6.85 22.29 2.49
CA GLU A 219 -5.68 22.23 3.36
C GLU A 219 -5.66 20.89 4.10
N HIS A 220 -4.46 20.44 4.48
CA HIS A 220 -4.17 19.17 5.18
C HIS A 220 -4.22 17.90 4.32
N TYR A 221 -4.81 17.93 3.12
CA TYR A 221 -4.86 16.74 2.24
C TYR A 221 -3.56 16.48 1.45
N GLY A 222 -2.52 17.30 1.63
CA GLY A 222 -1.22 17.10 0.96
C GLY A 222 -0.54 15.78 1.35
N CYS A 223 -0.67 15.35 2.61
CA CYS A 223 -0.11 14.08 3.06
C CYS A 223 -0.83 12.86 2.49
N GLU A 224 -2.17 12.89 2.45
CA GLU A 224 -2.98 11.84 1.82
C GLU A 224 -2.74 11.76 0.31
N LEU A 225 -2.59 12.92 -0.36
CA LEU A 225 -2.23 12.97 -1.78
C LEU A 225 -0.84 12.37 -2.04
N TRP A 226 0.16 12.73 -1.23
CA TRP A 226 1.51 12.15 -1.35
C TRP A 226 1.50 10.63 -1.12
N ALA A 227 0.80 10.19 -0.06
CA ALA A 227 0.63 8.76 0.22
C ALA A 227 -0.07 8.04 -0.94
N GLY A 228 -1.05 8.70 -1.58
CA GLY A 228 -1.71 8.22 -2.80
C GLY A 228 -0.73 8.00 -3.94
N PHE A 229 0.14 8.97 -4.25
CA PHE A 229 1.18 8.82 -5.28
C PHE A 229 2.11 7.65 -4.97
N MET A 230 2.55 7.53 -3.72
CA MET A 230 3.40 6.43 -3.27
C MET A 230 2.70 5.07 -3.38
N HIS A 231 1.40 5.00 -3.08
CA HIS A 231 0.59 3.80 -3.31
C HIS A 231 0.50 3.46 -4.79
N TYR A 232 0.17 4.43 -5.65
CA TYR A 232 0.15 4.23 -7.10
C TYR A 232 1.48 3.63 -7.59
N MET A 233 2.60 4.22 -7.16
CA MET A 233 3.94 3.77 -7.52
C MET A 233 4.20 2.35 -7.05
N SER A 234 3.90 2.05 -5.78
CA SER A 234 4.13 0.71 -5.22
C SER A 234 3.35 -0.35 -5.99
N ILE A 235 2.08 -0.12 -6.33
CA ILE A 235 1.28 -1.11 -7.06
C ILE A 235 1.82 -1.29 -8.49
N ARG A 236 2.28 -0.23 -9.16
CA ARG A 236 2.80 -0.30 -10.53
C ARG A 236 4.22 -0.87 -10.66
N PHE A 237 5.07 -0.68 -9.66
CA PHE A 237 6.53 -0.82 -9.84
C PHE A 237 7.19 -1.81 -8.86
N GLY A 238 6.42 -2.79 -8.36
CA GLY A 238 6.99 -3.96 -7.66
C GLY A 238 6.50 -4.19 -6.24
N GLY A 239 5.38 -3.59 -5.85
CA GLY A 239 4.73 -3.79 -4.55
C GLY A 239 5.67 -3.52 -3.38
N LEU A 240 5.76 -4.49 -2.47
CA LEU A 240 6.62 -4.42 -1.29
C LEU A 240 8.09 -4.18 -1.65
N SER A 241 8.59 -4.75 -2.75
CA SER A 241 9.97 -4.55 -3.17
C SER A 241 10.26 -3.11 -3.57
N PHE A 242 9.29 -2.39 -4.15
CA PHE A 242 9.42 -0.95 -4.40
C PHE A 242 9.52 -0.18 -3.08
N VAL A 243 8.63 -0.48 -2.13
CA VAL A 243 8.59 0.17 -0.80
C VAL A 243 9.90 0.00 -0.05
N GLN A 244 10.47 -1.21 -0.06
CA GLN A 244 11.74 -1.49 0.61
C GLN A 244 12.95 -0.83 -0.08
N ARG A 245 12.87 -0.52 -1.38
CA ARG A 245 13.96 0.14 -2.12
C ARG A 245 13.94 1.66 -1.98
N ILE A 246 12.77 2.29 -2.05
CA ILE A 246 12.71 3.75 -2.19
C ILE A 246 13.32 4.47 -1.00
N PHE A 247 13.08 4.02 0.23
CA PHE A 247 13.60 4.72 1.40
C PHE A 247 15.09 4.49 1.62
N LYS A 248 15.63 3.32 1.24
CA LYS A 248 17.09 3.10 1.12
C LYS A 248 17.73 4.07 0.13
N ILE A 249 17.10 4.27 -1.03
CA ILE A 249 17.60 5.19 -2.05
C ILE A 249 17.52 6.63 -1.56
N ALA A 250 16.37 7.05 -1.05
CA ALA A 250 16.17 8.40 -0.53
C ALA A 250 17.16 8.72 0.59
N LYS A 251 17.44 7.78 1.50
CA LYS A 251 18.41 7.97 2.59
C LYS A 251 19.83 8.21 2.08
N LYS A 252 20.21 7.64 0.93
CA LYS A 252 21.53 7.83 0.30
C LYS A 252 21.69 9.17 -0.41
N LEU A 253 20.61 9.90 -0.67
CA LEU A 253 20.67 11.27 -1.18
C LEU A 253 21.05 12.20 -0.01
N THR A 254 22.32 12.20 0.39
CA THR A 254 22.77 12.84 1.64
C THR A 254 22.78 14.37 1.60
N GLN A 255 22.50 14.99 0.47
CA GLN A 255 22.44 16.45 0.35
C GLN A 255 21.08 16.96 0.81
N GLN A 256 21.06 17.66 1.96
CA GLN A 256 19.88 18.34 2.48
C GLN A 256 19.28 19.29 1.43
N PRO A 257 18.02 19.11 1.03
CA PRO A 257 17.32 20.07 0.20
C PRO A 257 17.22 21.44 0.89
N LEU A 258 17.60 22.49 0.16
CA LEU A 258 17.51 23.88 0.58
C LEU A 258 16.13 24.47 0.33
N ASN A 259 15.37 23.91 -0.61
CA ASN A 259 14.06 24.41 -1.02
C ASN A 259 13.14 23.26 -1.51
N PRO A 260 11.84 23.51 -1.69
CA PRO A 260 10.89 22.49 -2.15
C PRO A 260 11.21 21.88 -3.51
N GLN A 261 11.82 22.63 -4.43
CA GLN A 261 12.19 22.11 -5.75
C GLN A 261 13.20 20.96 -5.61
N GLN A 262 14.20 21.11 -4.73
CA GLN A 262 15.17 20.05 -4.46
C GLN A 262 14.54 18.84 -3.77
N VAL A 263 13.49 19.03 -2.95
CA VAL A 263 12.69 17.92 -2.40
C VAL A 263 11.98 17.16 -3.51
N LEU A 264 11.33 17.87 -4.45
CA LEU A 264 10.68 17.26 -5.61
C LEU A 264 11.68 16.47 -6.47
N ASP A 265 12.84 17.05 -6.76
CA ASP A 265 13.89 16.41 -7.54
C ASP A 265 14.41 15.14 -6.85
N ASN A 266 14.72 15.19 -5.56
CA ASN A 266 15.13 14.03 -4.78
C ASN A 266 14.06 12.94 -4.72
N TRP A 267 12.78 13.32 -4.59
CA TRP A 267 11.66 12.40 -4.62
C TRP A 267 11.52 11.72 -6.00
N PHE A 268 11.60 12.48 -7.09
CA PHE A 268 11.60 11.98 -8.46
C PHE A 268 12.75 10.99 -8.71
N ILE A 269 13.96 11.35 -8.30
CA ILE A 269 15.16 10.50 -8.43
C ILE A 269 14.97 9.20 -7.66
N SER A 270 14.52 9.30 -6.40
CA SER A 270 14.27 8.14 -5.54
C SER A 270 13.22 7.21 -6.13
N CYS A 271 12.11 7.76 -6.61
CA CYS A 271 11.05 7.01 -7.27
C CYS A 271 11.55 6.31 -8.54
N SER A 272 12.28 7.01 -9.41
CA SER A 272 12.77 6.46 -10.69
C SER A 272 13.74 5.30 -10.45
N LYS A 273 14.70 5.49 -9.55
CA LYS A 273 15.64 4.43 -9.14
C LYS A 273 14.94 3.25 -8.48
N ALA A 274 13.98 3.51 -7.58
CA ALA A 274 13.24 2.44 -6.89
C ALA A 274 12.34 1.64 -7.86
N ALA A 275 11.75 2.32 -8.84
CA ALA A 275 10.98 1.71 -9.92
C ALA A 275 11.85 1.04 -10.99
N GLN A 276 13.17 1.29 -10.97
CA GLN A 276 14.12 0.88 -12.01
C GLN A 276 13.66 1.32 -13.40
N LYS A 277 13.07 2.53 -13.49
CA LYS A 277 12.53 3.10 -14.72
C LYS A 277 12.72 4.60 -14.73
N ASN A 278 12.88 5.16 -15.93
CA ASN A 278 12.79 6.60 -16.13
C ASN A 278 11.31 7.04 -16.04
N LEU A 279 10.96 7.75 -14.96
CA LEU A 279 9.59 8.22 -14.70
C LEU A 279 9.33 9.65 -15.18
N THR A 280 10.18 10.22 -16.05
CA THR A 280 10.08 11.62 -16.48
C THR A 280 8.69 11.96 -17.01
N LEU A 281 8.11 11.13 -17.88
CA LEU A 281 6.76 11.39 -18.44
C LEU A 281 5.66 11.30 -17.38
N LEU A 282 5.79 10.39 -16.41
CA LEU A 282 4.83 10.26 -15.32
C LEU A 282 4.81 11.53 -14.47
N PHE A 283 5.98 11.99 -14.03
CA PHE A 283 6.08 13.19 -13.19
C PHE A 283 5.74 14.46 -13.98
N THR A 284 6.35 14.68 -15.15
CA THR A 284 6.25 15.98 -15.84
C THR A 284 4.97 16.15 -16.67
N LYS A 285 4.44 15.08 -17.27
CA LYS A 285 3.27 15.17 -18.15
C LYS A 285 1.99 14.77 -17.45
N ARG A 286 1.97 13.59 -16.84
CA ARG A 286 0.76 13.06 -16.21
C ARG A 286 0.49 13.72 -14.86
N TRP A 287 1.51 13.84 -14.02
CA TRP A 287 1.40 14.48 -12.71
C TRP A 287 1.79 15.96 -12.71
N ARG A 288 2.16 16.53 -13.87
CA ARG A 288 2.40 17.97 -14.03
C ARG A 288 3.32 18.56 -12.94
N MET A 289 4.31 17.79 -12.51
CA MET A 289 5.33 18.20 -11.55
C MET A 289 6.51 18.80 -12.32
N ASN A 290 6.91 20.01 -11.96
CA ASN A 290 7.99 20.72 -12.61
C ASN A 290 9.36 20.22 -12.10
N VAL A 291 9.71 18.96 -12.41
CA VAL A 291 11.01 18.38 -12.07
C VAL A 291 12.12 19.14 -12.80
N SER A 292 13.22 19.45 -12.11
CA SER A 292 14.31 20.22 -12.72
C SER A 292 14.99 19.48 -13.86
N HIS A 293 15.56 20.23 -14.79
CA HIS A 293 16.29 19.66 -15.92
C HIS A 293 17.46 18.78 -15.46
N SER A 294 18.19 19.20 -14.44
CA SER A 294 19.32 18.46 -13.89
C SER A 294 18.90 17.08 -13.34
N ALA A 295 17.77 17.01 -12.62
CA ALA A 295 17.26 15.74 -12.12
C ALA A 295 16.78 14.82 -13.26
N ILE A 296 16.14 15.39 -14.28
CA ILE A 296 15.73 14.64 -15.49
C ILE A 296 16.95 14.09 -16.23
N GLU A 297 17.98 14.91 -16.45
CA GLU A 297 19.23 14.49 -17.12
C GLU A 297 19.93 13.36 -16.35
N GLN A 298 20.01 13.47 -15.01
CA GLN A 298 20.58 12.42 -14.17
C GLN A 298 19.89 11.07 -14.39
N ILE A 299 18.56 11.05 -14.33
CA ILE A 299 17.78 9.81 -14.54
C ILE A 299 17.87 9.33 -15.99
N GLN A 300 17.89 10.23 -16.97
CA GLN A 300 18.07 9.86 -18.37
C GLN A 300 19.43 9.22 -18.63
N GLN A 301 20.52 9.75 -18.07
CA GLN A 301 21.85 9.18 -18.22
C GLN A 301 21.92 7.78 -17.61
N GLU A 302 21.41 7.60 -16.39
CA GLU A 302 21.41 6.31 -15.68
C GLU A 302 20.68 5.20 -16.46
N PHE A 303 19.50 5.50 -17.01
CA PHE A 303 18.72 4.50 -17.75
C PHE A 303 19.05 4.41 -19.25
N ARG A 304 19.78 5.38 -19.82
CA ARG A 304 20.39 5.23 -21.16
C ARG A 304 21.54 4.23 -21.12
N ILE A 305 22.42 4.35 -20.12
CA ILE A 305 23.56 3.45 -19.94
C ILE A 305 23.10 1.99 -19.75
N SER A 306 22.01 1.76 -19.00
CA SER A 306 21.47 0.40 -18.84
C SER A 306 20.97 -0.21 -20.16
N TYR A 307 20.38 0.59 -21.06
CA TYR A 307 19.94 0.09 -22.36
C TYR A 307 21.13 -0.26 -23.27
N GLU A 308 22.18 0.55 -23.26
CA GLU A 308 23.39 0.27 -24.05
C GLU A 308 24.15 -0.96 -23.52
N TYR A 309 24.23 -1.16 -22.20
CA TYR A 309 24.88 -2.33 -21.60
C TYR A 309 24.16 -3.64 -21.93
N ASP A 310 22.81 -3.64 -21.86
CA ASP A 310 21.98 -4.80 -22.25
C ASP A 310 22.14 -5.16 -23.74
N GLN A 311 22.39 -4.18 -24.61
CA GLN A 311 22.63 -4.40 -26.05
C GLN A 311 24.06 -4.92 -26.31
N ILE A 312 25.04 -4.47 -25.53
CA ILE A 312 26.42 -4.95 -25.61
C ILE A 312 26.55 -6.39 -25.06
N GLU A 313 25.88 -6.74 -23.95
CA GLU A 313 25.85 -8.12 -23.46
C GLU A 313 25.10 -9.08 -24.40
N LYS A 314 24.02 -8.61 -25.05
CA LYS A 314 23.33 -9.41 -26.08
C LYS A 314 24.11 -9.57 -27.37
N SER A 315 24.99 -8.63 -27.72
CA SER A 315 25.84 -8.71 -28.92
C SER A 315 27.19 -9.41 -28.70
N SER A 316 27.58 -9.68 -27.44
CA SER A 316 28.83 -10.36 -27.10
C SER A 316 28.70 -11.86 -26.82
N ASN A 317 27.53 -12.46 -27.08
CA ASN A 317 27.33 -13.92 -27.04
C ASN A 317 27.34 -14.51 -28.47
N PRO A 318 28.44 -15.14 -28.95
CA PRO A 318 28.61 -15.45 -30.39
C PRO A 318 27.78 -16.63 -30.93
N HIS A 319 26.88 -17.23 -30.16
CA HIS A 319 26.19 -18.46 -30.56
C HIS A 319 24.69 -18.45 -30.25
N SER A 320 23.91 -17.68 -31.02
CA SER A 320 22.57 -18.10 -31.47
C SER A 320 22.02 -17.14 -32.51
N GLN A 321 22.43 -17.29 -33.77
CA GLN A 321 21.63 -16.81 -34.90
C GLN A 321 20.43 -17.75 -35.05
N ILE A 322 19.27 -17.34 -34.53
CA ILE A 322 17.99 -17.87 -35.00
C ILE A 322 17.49 -16.89 -36.06
N SER A 323 17.64 -17.28 -37.31
CA SER A 323 17.04 -16.61 -38.47
C SER A 323 15.53 -16.81 -38.41
N ILE A 324 14.76 -15.75 -38.17
CA ILE A 324 13.31 -15.76 -38.42
C ILE A 324 13.10 -15.21 -39.82
N THR A 325 12.90 -16.09 -40.79
CA THR A 325 12.38 -15.76 -42.12
C THR A 325 10.91 -15.39 -42.01
N ASN A 326 10.56 -14.19 -42.50
CA ASN A 326 9.18 -13.77 -42.74
C ASN A 326 8.52 -14.72 -43.75
N GLN A 327 7.67 -15.62 -43.29
CA GLN A 327 6.63 -16.21 -44.12
C GLN A 327 5.32 -15.46 -43.91
N HIS A 328 4.81 -14.91 -45.00
CA HIS A 328 3.45 -14.45 -45.16
C HIS A 328 2.45 -15.49 -44.63
N VAL A 329 1.65 -15.11 -43.63
CA VAL A 329 0.39 -15.80 -43.32
C VAL A 329 -0.74 -14.87 -43.72
N SER A 330 -1.24 -15.08 -44.93
CA SER A 330 -2.55 -14.63 -45.35
C SER A 330 -3.63 -15.50 -44.66
N SER A 331 -4.65 -14.83 -44.12
CA SER A 331 -5.96 -15.34 -43.68
C SER A 331 -5.99 -16.44 -42.61
N MET A 332 -6.30 -16.05 -41.37
CA MET A 332 -7.08 -16.88 -40.44
C MET A 332 -8.32 -16.11 -40.01
N ASN A 333 -9.47 -16.68 -40.33
CA ASN A 333 -10.79 -16.21 -39.94
C ASN A 333 -11.00 -16.29 -38.43
N GLU A 334 -11.82 -15.37 -37.94
CA GLU A 334 -12.47 -15.34 -36.62
C GLU A 334 -12.89 -16.75 -36.18
N SER A 335 -12.18 -17.30 -35.19
CA SER A 335 -12.58 -18.54 -34.52
C SER A 335 -12.76 -18.26 -33.03
N ASN A 336 -14.03 -18.25 -32.63
CA ASN A 336 -14.46 -18.32 -31.24
C ASN A 336 -13.83 -19.55 -30.56
N ILE A 337 -12.86 -19.36 -29.68
CA ILE A 337 -12.34 -20.42 -28.81
C ILE A 337 -13.32 -20.58 -27.64
N PRO A 338 -14.01 -21.73 -27.46
CA PRO A 338 -14.88 -21.94 -26.31
C PRO A 338 -14.04 -22.33 -25.09
N PHE A 339 -14.28 -21.68 -23.96
CA PHE A 339 -13.86 -22.13 -22.63
C PHE A 339 -15.10 -22.45 -21.80
N ASN A 340 -15.08 -23.58 -21.08
CA ASN A 340 -16.14 -23.97 -20.16
C ASN A 340 -15.75 -23.55 -18.74
N ILE A 341 -16.58 -22.73 -18.10
CA ILE A 341 -16.53 -22.44 -16.67
C ILE A 341 -17.60 -23.30 -16.02
N GLU A 342 -17.21 -24.23 -15.14
CA GLU A 342 -18.18 -24.99 -14.32
C GLU A 342 -18.63 -24.15 -13.13
N PHE A 343 -19.93 -23.92 -13.03
CA PHE A 343 -20.57 -23.32 -11.86
C PHE A 343 -21.13 -24.43 -10.96
N LYS A 344 -20.82 -24.40 -9.65
CA LYS A 344 -21.52 -25.23 -8.65
C LYS A 344 -22.81 -24.52 -8.22
N GLU A 345 -23.94 -25.22 -8.26
CA GLU A 345 -25.24 -24.72 -7.82
C GLU A 345 -25.22 -24.26 -6.35
N TYR A 346 -25.55 -22.99 -6.14
CA TYR A 346 -26.00 -22.47 -4.86
C TYR A 346 -27.14 -21.46 -5.10
N ASP A 347 -28.22 -21.63 -4.34
CA ASP A 347 -29.49 -20.88 -4.27
C ASP A 347 -29.88 -19.95 -5.43
N ALA A 348 -31.08 -20.21 -5.97
CA ALA A 348 -31.59 -19.81 -7.28
C ALA A 348 -31.82 -18.30 -7.57
N ASN A 349 -31.22 -17.37 -6.82
CA ASN A 349 -31.51 -15.94 -6.93
C ASN A 349 -30.28 -15.00 -6.79
N CYS A 350 -29.08 -15.45 -7.16
CA CYS A 350 -27.85 -14.65 -6.97
C CYS A 350 -27.16 -14.29 -8.30
N ILE A 351 -26.60 -13.08 -8.41
CA ILE A 351 -25.73 -12.62 -9.52
C ILE A 351 -24.31 -12.42 -9.00
N LEU A 352 -23.31 -12.87 -9.78
CA LEU A 352 -21.90 -12.55 -9.58
C LEU A 352 -21.61 -11.16 -10.17
N ILE A 353 -21.22 -10.19 -9.34
CA ILE A 353 -20.81 -8.85 -9.80
C ILE A 353 -19.36 -8.60 -9.38
N GLY A 354 -18.46 -8.50 -10.37
CA GLY A 354 -17.14 -7.86 -10.22
C GLY A 354 -15.93 -8.69 -10.67
N LEU A 355 -15.35 -8.31 -11.80
CA LEU A 355 -13.97 -8.65 -12.19
C LEU A 355 -13.18 -7.34 -12.27
N ASN A 356 -12.12 -7.22 -11.48
CA ASN A 356 -11.23 -6.06 -11.55
C ASN A 356 -10.00 -6.44 -12.38
N LEU A 357 -9.99 -6.02 -13.66
CA LEU A 357 -8.86 -6.22 -14.55
C LEU A 357 -7.97 -4.98 -14.54
N TRP A 358 -6.68 -5.18 -14.28
CA TRP A 358 -5.67 -4.16 -14.52
C TRP A 358 -4.50 -4.77 -15.25
N THR A 359 -4.21 -4.27 -16.45
CA THR A 359 -3.08 -4.69 -17.29
C THR A 359 -3.02 -6.20 -17.58
N GLY A 360 -4.16 -6.85 -17.83
CA GLY A 360 -4.22 -8.26 -18.21
C GLY A 360 -4.03 -9.26 -17.06
N HIS A 361 -4.03 -8.81 -15.81
CA HIS A 361 -4.01 -9.67 -14.62
C HIS A 361 -5.32 -9.54 -13.83
N ILE A 362 -5.83 -10.68 -13.35
CA ILE A 362 -6.87 -10.71 -12.30
C ILE A 362 -6.13 -10.54 -10.98
N ILE A 363 -6.29 -9.38 -10.34
CA ILE A 363 -5.51 -9.00 -9.15
C ILE A 363 -6.27 -9.35 -7.87
N ASP A 364 -7.59 -9.46 -7.95
CA ASP A 364 -8.43 -9.95 -6.86
C ASP A 364 -9.79 -10.40 -7.40
N SER A 365 -10.36 -11.46 -6.83
CA SER A 365 -11.79 -11.75 -6.99
C SER A 365 -12.53 -10.89 -5.97
N ILE A 366 -13.31 -9.91 -6.43
CA ILE A 366 -14.22 -9.17 -5.56
C ILE A 366 -15.12 -10.21 -4.87
N GLN A 367 -15.27 -10.11 -3.55
CA GLN A 367 -16.19 -10.94 -2.78
C GLN A 367 -17.53 -11.01 -3.52
N PRO A 368 -18.10 -12.19 -3.75
CA PRO A 368 -19.44 -12.28 -4.32
C PRO A 368 -20.39 -11.49 -3.42
N ILE A 369 -20.95 -10.42 -3.97
CA ILE A 369 -22.01 -9.65 -3.34
C ILE A 369 -23.30 -10.38 -3.65
N TYR A 370 -23.91 -10.99 -2.62
CA TYR A 370 -25.20 -11.64 -2.77
C TYR A 370 -26.29 -10.60 -2.50
N GLY A 371 -27.21 -10.43 -3.44
CA GLY A 371 -28.37 -9.58 -3.22
C GLY A 371 -29.53 -9.95 -4.12
N LYS A 372 -30.73 -9.91 -3.54
CA LYS A 372 -31.97 -10.12 -4.29
C LYS A 372 -32.25 -8.87 -5.11
N ILE A 373 -32.47 -9.03 -6.40
CA ILE A 373 -32.85 -7.91 -7.27
C ILE A 373 -34.37 -7.77 -7.22
N ASN A 374 -34.84 -6.56 -6.95
CA ASN A 374 -36.23 -6.18 -7.11
C ASN A 374 -36.61 -6.29 -8.59
N GLN A 375 -37.54 -7.18 -8.90
CA GLN A 375 -37.87 -7.48 -10.30
C GLN A 375 -38.65 -6.36 -10.99
N GLU A 376 -39.21 -5.41 -10.26
CA GLU A 376 -40.00 -4.30 -10.82
C GLU A 376 -39.13 -3.12 -11.24
N ASN A 377 -38.04 -2.85 -10.52
CA ASN A 377 -37.21 -1.67 -10.75
C ASN A 377 -35.72 -1.96 -10.98
N GLY A 378 -35.30 -3.23 -10.92
CA GLY A 378 -33.92 -3.66 -11.16
C GLY A 378 -32.92 -3.27 -10.07
N GLN A 379 -33.38 -2.76 -8.92
CA GLN A 379 -32.50 -2.38 -7.80
C GLN A 379 -32.22 -3.56 -6.87
N LEU A 380 -31.03 -3.57 -6.24
CA LEU A 380 -30.67 -4.54 -5.20
C LEU A 380 -31.46 -4.25 -3.91
N GLU A 381 -32.30 -5.18 -3.47
CA GLU A 381 -33.14 -5.03 -2.28
C GLU A 381 -32.32 -5.09 -0.98
N TYR A 382 -31.28 -5.95 -0.94
CA TYR A 382 -30.37 -6.08 0.20
C TYR A 382 -29.00 -6.59 -0.27
N VAL A 383 -27.93 -6.08 0.34
CA VAL A 383 -26.55 -6.58 0.17
C VAL A 383 -26.21 -7.45 1.38
N ARG A 384 -25.96 -8.74 1.15
CA ARG A 384 -25.26 -9.60 2.11
C ARG A 384 -23.82 -9.77 1.65
N GLU A 385 -22.87 -9.38 2.48
CA GLU A 385 -21.52 -9.93 2.40
C GLU A 385 -21.62 -11.43 2.69
N GLY A 386 -21.19 -12.28 1.75
CA GLY A 386 -21.09 -13.71 2.01
C GLY A 386 -20.06 -13.99 3.10
N GLU A 387 -20.30 -15.00 3.93
CA GLU A 387 -19.27 -15.56 4.80
C GLU A 387 -18.06 -15.97 3.94
N LYS A 388 -16.84 -15.62 4.36
CA LYS A 388 -15.62 -16.09 3.71
C LYS A 388 -15.49 -17.61 3.90
N TYR A 389 -16.00 -18.37 2.95
CA TYR A 389 -15.76 -19.81 2.90
C TYR A 389 -14.37 -20.09 2.35
N GLY A 390 -13.40 -20.18 3.27
CA GLY A 390 -12.16 -20.92 3.08
C GLY A 390 -11.19 -20.36 2.01
N THR A 391 -9.99 -20.90 2.05
CA THR A 391 -8.94 -20.71 1.04
C THR A 391 -9.40 -21.29 -0.29
N CYS A 392 -10.12 -20.53 -1.10
CA CYS A 392 -10.45 -20.93 -2.46
C CYS A 392 -9.19 -20.85 -3.32
N GLY A 393 -8.59 -22.02 -3.56
CA GLY A 393 -7.62 -22.29 -4.61
C GLY A 393 -8.19 -22.05 -6.00
N GLY A 394 -8.39 -20.78 -6.35
CA GLY A 394 -8.39 -20.37 -7.75
C GLY A 394 -7.01 -20.63 -8.31
N LYS A 395 -6.91 -21.53 -9.29
CA LYS A 395 -5.68 -21.76 -10.04
C LYS A 395 -5.32 -20.44 -10.71
N LEU A 396 -4.17 -19.88 -10.36
CA LEU A 396 -3.63 -18.67 -10.98
C LEU A 396 -3.17 -19.07 -12.39
N GLU A 397 -4.08 -19.06 -13.35
CA GLU A 397 -3.72 -19.31 -14.75
C GLU A 397 -3.19 -18.03 -15.37
N ARG A 398 -1.88 -18.01 -15.62
CA ARG A 398 -1.21 -16.99 -16.41
C ARG A 398 -1.66 -17.16 -17.86
N MET A 399 -2.58 -16.31 -18.30
CA MET A 399 -2.94 -16.20 -19.71
C MET A 399 -1.88 -15.35 -20.43
N GLU A 400 -0.85 -15.99 -20.99
CA GLU A 400 0.08 -15.32 -21.91
C GLU A 400 -0.50 -15.33 -23.33
N PHE A 401 -1.01 -14.19 -23.78
CA PHE A 401 -1.35 -13.99 -25.18
C PHE A 401 -0.19 -13.25 -25.87
N LYS A 402 0.57 -13.96 -26.72
CA LYS A 402 1.68 -13.39 -27.48
C LYS A 402 1.17 -12.26 -28.39
N GLY A 403 1.38 -11.01 -27.96
CA GLY A 403 1.12 -9.82 -28.77
C GLY A 403 -0.29 -9.25 -28.67
N TYR A 404 -1.14 -9.73 -27.75
CA TYR A 404 -2.50 -9.21 -27.57
C TYR A 404 -2.78 -8.84 -26.12
N ILE A 405 -3.54 -7.76 -25.89
CA ILE A 405 -4.03 -7.36 -24.56
C ILE A 405 -5.55 -7.38 -24.53
N PRO A 406 -6.17 -7.83 -23.42
CA PRO A 406 -7.60 -7.71 -23.24
C PRO A 406 -7.97 -6.23 -23.07
N THR A 407 -8.90 -5.74 -23.90
CA THR A 407 -9.29 -4.31 -23.95
C THR A 407 -10.71 -4.06 -23.48
N ALA A 408 -11.59 -5.07 -23.55
CA ALA A 408 -12.94 -4.98 -23.03
C ALA A 408 -13.46 -6.38 -22.63
N ILE A 409 -14.41 -6.40 -21.70
CA ILE A 409 -15.25 -7.56 -21.43
C ILE A 409 -16.65 -7.19 -21.90
N HIS A 410 -17.24 -8.02 -22.75
CA HIS A 410 -18.62 -7.85 -23.16
C HIS A 410 -19.46 -9.01 -22.66
N TYR A 411 -20.64 -8.67 -22.15
CA TYR A 411 -21.64 -9.63 -21.78
C TYR A 411 -22.43 -9.96 -23.05
N GLU A 412 -22.19 -11.15 -23.61
CA GLU A 412 -23.02 -11.64 -24.71
C GLU A 412 -24.28 -12.26 -24.10
N ASN A 413 -25.44 -11.77 -24.52
CA ASN A 413 -26.75 -12.14 -23.99
C ASN A 413 -26.87 -13.62 -23.61
N GLY A 414 -27.31 -13.88 -22.38
CA GLY A 414 -27.95 -15.13 -22.04
C GLY A 414 -28.20 -15.29 -20.54
N TYR A 415 -29.44 -15.58 -20.19
CA TYR A 415 -29.75 -16.50 -19.11
C TYR A 415 -30.83 -17.48 -19.58
N TRP A 416 -30.63 -18.78 -19.36
CA TRP A 416 -31.67 -19.81 -19.35
C TRP A 416 -31.74 -20.71 -18.10
N TYR A 417 -32.94 -20.73 -17.54
CA TYR A 417 -33.38 -21.48 -16.36
C TYR A 417 -33.86 -22.88 -16.75
N GLY A 418 -33.31 -23.92 -16.13
CA GLY A 418 -33.49 -25.31 -16.56
C GLY A 418 -32.35 -25.80 -17.46
N ASN A 419 -32.63 -26.65 -18.45
CA ASN A 419 -31.59 -27.51 -19.04
C ASN A 419 -30.75 -26.86 -20.17
N LYS A 420 -30.00 -25.78 -19.87
CA LYS A 420 -29.02 -24.98 -20.70
C LYS A 420 -29.40 -23.52 -20.59
N LEU A 421 -28.60 -22.49 -20.92
CA LEU A 421 -27.24 -22.05 -20.54
C LEU A 421 -27.37 -20.56 -20.16
N LEU A 422 -26.84 -20.12 -19.01
CA LEU A 422 -26.87 -18.70 -18.60
C LEU A 422 -25.51 -18.01 -18.67
N CYS A 423 -25.35 -17.25 -19.75
CA CYS A 423 -24.35 -16.22 -20.06
C CYS A 423 -23.03 -16.72 -20.65
N ARG A 424 -22.58 -16.01 -21.68
CA ARG A 424 -21.26 -16.14 -22.29
C ARG A 424 -20.55 -14.83 -22.07
N ILE A 425 -19.40 -14.88 -21.42
CA ILE A 425 -18.53 -13.72 -21.25
C ILE A 425 -17.56 -13.72 -22.43
N GLY A 426 -17.63 -12.69 -23.27
CA GLY A 426 -16.65 -12.43 -24.31
C GLY A 426 -15.55 -11.51 -23.77
N ILE A 427 -14.29 -11.83 -24.05
CA ILE A 427 -13.16 -10.94 -23.79
C ILE A 427 -12.66 -10.46 -25.15
N GLU A 428 -12.70 -9.15 -25.39
CA GLU A 428 -12.08 -8.55 -26.56
C GLU A 428 -10.60 -8.36 -26.34
N PHE A 429 -9.82 -8.76 -27.35
CA PHE A 429 -8.37 -8.60 -27.37
C PHE A 429 -7.97 -7.66 -28.51
N GLN A 430 -7.01 -6.77 -28.26
CA GLN A 430 -6.36 -5.96 -29.31
C GLN A 430 -4.89 -6.30 -29.42
N GLU A 431 -4.38 -6.25 -30.65
CA GLU A 431 -2.96 -6.48 -30.93
C GLU A 431 -2.13 -5.30 -30.39
N TRP A 432 -1.07 -5.62 -29.64
CA TRP A 432 -0.20 -4.62 -29.01
C TRP A 432 0.37 -3.61 -30.03
N ASN A 433 0.66 -4.07 -31.24
CA ASN A 433 1.22 -3.25 -32.31
C ASN A 433 0.22 -2.27 -32.94
N SER A 434 -1.09 -2.51 -32.83
CA SER A 434 -2.10 -1.58 -33.39
C SER A 434 -2.34 -0.37 -32.48
N ILE A 435 -2.11 -0.50 -31.17
CA ILE A 435 -2.27 0.59 -30.19
C ILE A 435 -1.10 1.58 -30.28
N ILE A 436 0.11 1.11 -30.63
CA ILE A 436 1.29 1.96 -30.81
C ILE A 436 1.16 2.88 -32.04
N LYS A 437 0.33 2.52 -33.03
CA LYS A 437 0.13 3.35 -34.24
C LYS A 437 -0.91 4.46 -34.07
N THR A 438 -1.73 4.40 -33.03
CA THR A 438 -2.81 5.36 -32.74
C THR A 438 -2.52 6.29 -31.56
N MET A 439 -1.37 6.11 -30.88
CA MET A 439 -0.76 7.06 -29.93
C MET A 439 0.35 7.84 -30.62
#